data_AF-A0A7C9TUT0-F1
#
_entry.id   AF-A0A7C9TUT0-F1
#
_cell.length_a   1.000
_cell.length_b   1.000
_cell.length_c   1.000
_cell.angle_alpha   90.00
_cell.angle_beta   90.00
_cell.angle_gamma   90.00
#
_symmetry.space_group_name_H-M   'P 1'
#
loop_
_entity.id
_entity.type
_entity.pdbx_description
1 polymer ?
#
loop_
_entity_poly.entity_id
_entity_poly.type
_entity_poly.pdbx_seq_one_letter_code
_entity_poly.pdbx_strand_id
1 'polypeptide(L)'
;MPKANNLRVIQHDRNLGYGAALKTGIRQAKYPLIVITDADSTYPNDRIPELVALAREADMVVGARIGANVSYPTLRKIPKWFLVRFAQWVTKSRIPDLNSGLRVFRKSVVEKFINILPDNFSFTTTITIAMLTNYYIVRYEPIDYHARLGKSKIKPIRDTLRFLQIVLRTGTYFAPMRVFMPVAGFFFVGFAIALVRDIFVEQNLTDKTVILLVTFTQLAMFALLADMIDKRSGR
;
A
#
# COMPACT_ATOMS: atom_id res chain seq x y z
N MET A 1 29.69 -23.75 5.82
CA MET A 1 28.66 -23.17 4.92
C MET A 1 29.10 -23.38 3.49
N PRO A 2 28.26 -23.89 2.58
CA PRO A 2 28.64 -24.02 1.19
C PRO A 2 28.96 -22.63 0.63
N LYS A 3 30.16 -22.44 0.07
CA LYS A 3 30.53 -21.23 -0.66
C LYS A 3 29.74 -21.23 -1.98
N ALA A 4 28.51 -20.73 -1.94
CA ALA A 4 27.81 -20.36 -3.17
C ALA A 4 28.56 -19.17 -3.76
N ASN A 5 29.24 -19.35 -4.90
CA ASN A 5 30.04 -18.31 -5.57
C ASN A 5 29.25 -17.01 -5.90
N ASN A 6 27.92 -17.03 -5.78
CA ASN A 6 27.03 -15.92 -6.03
C ASN A 6 26.26 -15.42 -4.79
N LEU A 7 26.66 -15.82 -3.57
CA LEU A 7 26.05 -15.36 -2.33
C LEU A 7 26.79 -14.15 -1.76
N ARG A 8 26.07 -13.03 -1.62
CA ARG A 8 26.55 -11.86 -0.90
C ARG A 8 25.68 -11.63 0.33
N VAL A 9 26.29 -11.67 1.51
CA VAL A 9 25.62 -11.37 2.78
C VAL A 9 25.87 -9.91 3.12
N ILE A 10 24.80 -9.20 3.50
CA ILE A 10 24.87 -7.82 4.00
C ILE A 10 24.23 -7.81 5.38
N GLN A 11 24.96 -7.29 6.36
CA GLN A 11 24.53 -7.22 7.75
C GLN A 11 24.38 -5.76 8.17
N HIS A 12 23.34 -5.47 8.95
CA HIS A 12 23.20 -4.20 9.66
C HIS A 12 23.74 -4.35 11.07
N ASP A 13 24.36 -3.31 11.62
CA ASP A 13 24.91 -3.31 12.99
C ASP A 13 23.82 -3.48 14.06
N ARG A 14 22.58 -3.14 13.71
CA ARG A 14 21.38 -3.32 14.55
C ARG A 14 20.18 -3.69 13.70
N ASN A 15 19.13 -4.20 14.34
CA ASN A 15 17.88 -4.49 13.64
C ASN A 15 17.18 -3.20 13.18
N LEU A 16 17.19 -2.94 11.87
CA LEU A 16 16.52 -1.79 11.25
C LEU A 16 15.10 -2.10 10.74
N GLY A 17 14.65 -3.36 10.83
CA GLY A 17 13.35 -3.80 10.34
C GLY A 17 13.38 -4.44 8.94
N TYR A 18 12.27 -5.12 8.61
CA TYR A 18 12.11 -5.89 7.36
C TYR A 18 12.27 -5.02 6.10
N GLY A 19 11.58 -3.90 6.04
CA GLY A 19 11.65 -2.97 4.90
C GLY A 19 13.03 -2.34 4.75
N ALA A 20 13.74 -2.05 5.84
CA ALA A 20 15.11 -1.53 5.78
C ALA A 20 16.06 -2.55 5.16
N ALA A 21 15.95 -3.83 5.55
CA ALA A 21 16.72 -4.92 4.96
C ALA A 21 16.45 -5.04 3.45
N LEU A 22 15.18 -4.99 3.04
CA LEU A 22 14.81 -4.97 1.62
C LEU A 22 15.40 -3.77 0.89
N LYS A 23 15.32 -2.56 1.45
CA LYS A 23 15.89 -1.35 0.84
C LYS A 23 17.40 -1.45 0.66
N THR A 24 18.12 -1.97 1.65
CA THR A 24 19.56 -2.23 1.52
C THR A 24 19.85 -3.24 0.42
N GLY A 25 19.10 -4.35 0.38
CA GLY A 25 19.23 -5.36 -0.67
C GLY A 25 18.97 -4.79 -2.07
N ILE A 26 17.92 -3.99 -2.23
CA ILE A 26 17.55 -3.35 -3.50
C ILE A 26 18.66 -2.42 -4.01
N ARG A 27 19.21 -1.57 -3.13
CA ARG A 27 20.30 -0.65 -3.49
C ARG A 27 21.55 -1.41 -3.92
N GLN A 28 21.88 -2.49 -3.22
CA GLN A 28 23.09 -3.29 -3.45
C GLN A 28 22.94 -4.33 -4.57
N ALA A 29 21.72 -4.57 -5.06
CA ALA A 29 21.46 -5.48 -6.16
C ALA A 29 22.11 -4.97 -7.46
N LYS A 30 22.79 -5.86 -8.19
CA LYS A 30 23.52 -5.52 -9.43
C LYS A 30 22.62 -5.48 -10.67
N TYR A 31 21.53 -6.23 -10.66
CA TYR A 31 20.70 -6.49 -11.84
C TYR A 31 19.48 -5.57 -11.91
N PRO A 32 18.94 -5.30 -13.11
CA PRO A 32 17.81 -4.40 -13.31
C PRO A 32 16.47 -4.98 -12.84
N LEU A 33 16.35 -6.31 -12.78
CA LEU A 33 15.21 -7.00 -12.17
C LEU A 33 15.61 -7.48 -10.79
N ILE A 34 14.76 -7.19 -9.81
CA ILE A 34 14.96 -7.60 -8.42
C ILE A 34 13.84 -8.54 -8.05
N VAL A 35 14.21 -9.64 -7.39
CA VAL A 35 13.29 -10.56 -6.76
C VAL A 35 13.41 -10.42 -5.26
N ILE A 36 12.29 -10.32 -4.56
CA ILE A 36 12.21 -10.46 -3.12
C ILE A 36 11.41 -11.71 -2.77
N THR A 37 11.85 -12.43 -1.75
CA THR A 37 11.16 -13.61 -1.20
C THR A 37 11.52 -13.78 0.27
N ASP A 38 10.69 -14.51 1.02
CA ASP A 38 10.94 -14.82 2.42
C ASP A 38 11.74 -16.12 2.55
N ALA A 39 12.67 -16.17 3.51
CA ALA A 39 13.56 -17.30 3.75
C ALA A 39 12.96 -18.42 4.63
N ASP A 40 11.64 -18.42 4.86
CA ASP A 40 10.94 -19.36 5.75
C ASP A 40 10.23 -20.52 5.01
N SER A 41 10.61 -20.75 3.75
CA SER A 41 10.05 -21.78 2.85
C SER A 41 8.53 -21.71 2.65
N THR A 42 7.89 -20.58 2.97
CA THR A 42 6.44 -20.41 2.77
C THR A 42 6.06 -20.14 1.32
N TYR A 43 7.00 -19.64 0.51
CA TYR A 43 6.80 -19.31 -0.89
C TYR A 43 7.41 -20.36 -1.83
N PRO A 44 6.76 -20.66 -2.97
CA PRO A 44 7.31 -21.54 -4.01
C PRO A 44 8.43 -20.81 -4.78
N ASN A 45 9.63 -20.82 -4.20
CA ASN A 45 10.81 -20.15 -4.78
C ASN A 45 11.26 -20.78 -6.12
N ASP A 46 10.85 -22.01 -6.39
CA ASP A 46 11.00 -22.70 -7.67
C ASP A 46 10.26 -21.98 -8.82
N ARG A 47 9.21 -21.20 -8.53
CA ARG A 47 8.48 -20.41 -9.53
C ARG A 47 9.12 -19.06 -9.86
N ILE A 48 10.21 -18.67 -9.20
CA ILE A 48 10.89 -17.38 -9.48
C ILE A 48 11.20 -17.17 -10.98
N PRO A 49 11.74 -18.15 -11.73
CA PRO A 49 12.03 -17.97 -13.16
C PRO A 49 10.80 -17.57 -13.98
N GLU A 50 9.63 -18.13 -13.67
CA GLU A 50 8.36 -17.82 -14.31
C GLU A 50 7.94 -16.37 -14.03
N LEU A 51 7.97 -15.95 -12.75
CA LEU A 51 7.63 -14.58 -12.37
C LEU A 51 8.59 -13.56 -13.02
N VAL A 52 9.87 -13.92 -13.19
CA VAL A 52 10.86 -13.10 -13.89
C VAL A 52 10.54 -12.99 -15.39
N ALA A 53 10.07 -14.06 -16.02
CA ALA A 53 9.62 -14.03 -17.41
C ALA A 53 8.42 -13.09 -17.59
N LEU A 54 7.43 -13.16 -16.68
CA LEU A 54 6.27 -12.26 -16.67
C LEU A 54 6.66 -10.79 -16.44
N ALA A 55 7.74 -10.52 -15.72
CA ALA A 55 8.25 -9.17 -15.47
C ALA A 55 8.89 -8.52 -16.72
N ARG A 56 8.94 -9.22 -17.86
CA ARG A 56 9.32 -8.60 -19.14
C ARG A 56 8.26 -7.62 -19.64
N GLU A 57 7.00 -7.91 -19.38
CA GLU A 57 5.83 -7.13 -19.84
C GLU A 57 5.17 -6.30 -18.73
N ALA A 58 5.69 -6.39 -17.50
CA ALA A 58 5.19 -5.66 -16.33
C ALA A 58 6.33 -4.93 -15.61
N ASP A 59 5.99 -3.89 -14.85
CA ASP A 59 6.95 -3.19 -13.98
C ASP A 59 7.10 -3.90 -12.63
N MET A 60 6.06 -4.60 -12.21
CA MET A 60 6.06 -5.48 -11.05
C MET A 60 5.14 -6.69 -11.26
N VAL A 61 5.63 -7.86 -10.87
CA VAL A 61 4.86 -9.10 -10.77
C VAL A 61 4.79 -9.50 -9.30
N VAL A 62 3.58 -9.72 -8.80
CA VAL A 62 3.31 -10.17 -7.43
C VAL A 62 2.83 -11.60 -7.48
N GLY A 63 3.52 -12.51 -6.79
CA GLY A 63 3.00 -13.85 -6.54
C GLY A 63 1.86 -13.74 -5.55
N ALA A 64 0.61 -13.75 -6.02
CA ALA A 64 -0.57 -13.57 -5.19
C ALA A 64 -0.93 -14.89 -4.49
N ARG A 65 -1.06 -14.86 -3.16
CA ARG A 65 -1.41 -16.03 -2.33
C ARG A 65 -2.91 -16.32 -2.41
N ILE A 66 -3.35 -16.70 -3.60
CA ILE A 66 -4.72 -17.01 -4.00
C ILE A 66 -4.82 -18.36 -4.72
N GLY A 67 -3.75 -19.17 -4.67
CA GLY A 67 -3.74 -20.53 -5.22
C GLY A 67 -4.72 -21.48 -4.54
N ALA A 68 -4.78 -22.71 -5.04
CA ALA A 68 -5.70 -23.73 -4.57
C ALA A 68 -5.45 -24.12 -3.09
N ASN A 69 -4.19 -24.01 -2.64
CA ASN A 69 -3.77 -24.43 -1.30
C ASN A 69 -3.28 -23.24 -0.46
N VAL A 70 -4.22 -22.41 0.01
CA VAL A 70 -3.88 -21.24 0.84
C VAL A 70 -4.46 -21.37 2.24
N SER A 71 -3.59 -21.53 3.24
CA SER A 71 -3.98 -21.59 4.65
C SER A 71 -3.89 -20.21 5.30
N TYR A 72 -5.05 -19.59 5.58
CA TYR A 72 -5.13 -18.34 6.35
C TYR A 72 -5.85 -18.57 7.69
N PRO A 73 -5.33 -18.02 8.81
CA PRO A 73 -6.08 -17.95 10.06
C PRO A 73 -7.34 -17.10 9.89
N THR A 74 -8.51 -17.69 10.17
CA THR A 74 -9.86 -17.12 9.94
C THR A 74 -10.08 -15.77 10.63
N LEU A 75 -9.42 -15.52 11.77
CA LEU A 75 -9.57 -14.31 12.58
C LEU A 75 -8.98 -13.02 11.95
N ARG A 76 -8.31 -13.13 10.80
CA ARG A 76 -7.63 -12.01 10.11
C ARG A 76 -8.39 -11.50 8.88
N LYS A 77 -9.58 -12.05 8.59
CA LYS A 77 -10.31 -11.77 7.33
C LYS A 77 -10.89 -10.36 7.27
N ILE A 78 -11.53 -9.86 8.33
CA ILE A 78 -12.23 -8.56 8.31
C ILE A 78 -11.25 -7.38 8.18
N PRO A 79 -10.20 -7.25 9.02
CA PRO A 79 -9.25 -6.16 8.88
C PRO A 79 -8.52 -6.17 7.53
N LYS A 80 -8.13 -7.36 7.06
CA LYS A 80 -7.49 -7.54 5.75
C LYS A 80 -8.42 -7.11 4.62
N TRP A 81 -9.70 -7.49 4.69
CA TRP A 81 -10.69 -7.11 3.68
C TRP A 81 -10.83 -5.59 3.60
N PHE A 82 -11.02 -4.91 4.73
CA PHE A 82 -11.15 -3.45 4.76
C PHE A 82 -9.90 -2.77 4.18
N LEU A 83 -8.71 -3.22 4.58
CA LEU A 83 -7.43 -2.70 4.07
C LEU A 83 -7.29 -2.88 2.56
N VAL A 84 -7.63 -4.06 2.03
CA VAL A 84 -7.59 -4.33 0.59
C VAL A 84 -8.58 -3.44 -0.15
N ARG A 85 -9.82 -3.28 0.34
CA ARG A 85 -10.81 -2.40 -0.30
C ARG A 85 -10.41 -0.94 -0.28
N PHE A 86 -9.85 -0.48 0.83
CA PHE A 86 -9.32 0.87 0.90
C PHE A 86 -8.16 1.07 -0.10
N ALA A 87 -7.22 0.13 -0.18
CA ALA A 87 -6.13 0.18 -1.16
C ALA A 87 -6.63 0.13 -2.62
N GLN A 88 -7.62 -0.72 -2.93
CA GLN A 88 -8.24 -0.80 -4.25
C GLN A 88 -8.94 0.51 -4.62
N TRP A 89 -9.61 1.15 -3.67
CA TRP A 89 -10.24 2.45 -3.86
C TRP A 89 -9.21 3.56 -4.10
N VAL A 90 -8.14 3.62 -3.30
CA VAL A 90 -7.03 4.58 -3.49
C VAL A 90 -6.37 4.40 -4.85
N THR A 91 -6.13 3.15 -5.27
CA THR A 91 -5.38 2.83 -6.50
C THR A 91 -6.26 2.71 -7.76
N LYS A 92 -7.59 2.67 -7.62
CA LYS A 92 -8.55 2.33 -8.68
C LYS A 92 -8.24 1.02 -9.41
N SER A 93 -7.53 0.11 -8.75
CA SER A 93 -7.03 -1.13 -9.34
C SER A 93 -7.48 -2.32 -8.53
N ARG A 94 -7.72 -3.46 -9.18
CA ARG A 94 -8.00 -4.72 -8.48
C ARG A 94 -6.70 -5.24 -7.88
N ILE A 95 -6.70 -5.47 -6.58
CA ILE A 95 -5.56 -5.99 -5.81
C ILE A 95 -5.98 -7.31 -5.18
N PRO A 96 -5.61 -8.47 -5.76
CA PRO A 96 -5.89 -9.78 -5.19
C PRO A 96 -5.11 -10.07 -3.91
N ASP A 97 -3.85 -9.62 -3.84
CA ASP A 97 -3.00 -9.75 -2.66
C ASP A 97 -2.09 -8.53 -2.49
N LEU A 98 -2.31 -7.79 -1.41
CA LEU A 98 -1.57 -6.57 -1.09
C LEU A 98 -0.24 -6.85 -0.38
N ASN A 99 -0.13 -7.96 0.33
CA ASN A 99 0.92 -8.21 1.32
C ASN A 99 1.84 -9.38 0.98
N SER A 100 1.75 -9.93 -0.23
CA SER A 100 2.67 -11.01 -0.63
C SER A 100 4.13 -10.55 -0.59
N GLY A 101 5.00 -11.43 -0.11
CA GLY A 101 6.45 -11.25 0.00
C GLY A 101 7.21 -11.73 -1.23
N LEU A 102 6.62 -12.59 -2.08
CA LEU A 102 7.23 -13.03 -3.34
C LEU A 102 6.88 -12.06 -4.46
N ARG A 103 7.87 -11.31 -4.95
CA ARG A 103 7.68 -10.31 -5.99
C ARG A 103 8.90 -10.16 -6.88
N VAL A 104 8.64 -9.78 -8.13
CA VAL A 104 9.65 -9.33 -9.08
C VAL A 104 9.32 -7.90 -9.49
N PHE A 105 10.29 -7.01 -9.52
CA PHE A 105 10.09 -5.64 -9.98
C PHE A 105 11.33 -5.05 -10.65
N ARG A 106 11.11 -4.03 -11.48
CA ARG A 106 12.21 -3.24 -12.07
C ARG A 106 12.86 -2.37 -11.00
N LYS A 107 14.17 -2.52 -10.82
CA LYS A 107 14.98 -1.75 -9.87
C LYS A 107 14.80 -0.24 -10.08
N SER A 108 14.91 0.21 -11.33
CA SER A 108 14.77 1.62 -11.72
C SER A 108 13.41 2.23 -11.36
N VAL A 109 12.36 1.42 -11.24
CA VAL A 109 11.04 1.89 -10.84
C VAL A 109 10.93 1.95 -9.32
N VAL A 110 11.36 0.90 -8.61
CA VAL A 110 11.28 0.87 -7.14
C VAL A 110 12.19 1.90 -6.48
N GLU A 111 13.34 2.21 -7.09
CA GLU A 111 14.25 3.24 -6.58
C GLU A 111 13.63 4.63 -6.52
N LYS A 112 12.70 4.96 -7.43
CA LYS A 112 11.95 6.23 -7.39
C LYS A 112 11.12 6.40 -6.11
N PHE A 113 10.71 5.28 -5.52
CA PHE A 113 9.88 5.25 -4.32
C PHE A 113 10.67 4.93 -3.05
N ILE A 114 11.97 4.63 -3.13
CA ILE A 114 12.73 4.05 -2.00
C ILE A 114 12.66 4.89 -0.72
N ASN A 115 12.55 6.22 -0.85
CA ASN A 115 12.53 7.17 0.27
C ASN A 115 11.19 7.21 1.00
N ILE A 116 10.08 6.88 0.33
CA ILE A 116 8.76 6.83 0.96
C ILE A 116 8.44 5.44 1.53
N LEU A 117 9.20 4.41 1.13
CA LEU A 117 8.96 3.04 1.56
C LEU A 117 9.36 2.86 3.04
N PRO A 118 8.45 2.35 3.89
CA PRO A 118 8.71 2.19 5.31
C PRO A 118 9.78 1.13 5.58
N ASP A 119 10.50 1.29 6.69
CA ASP A 119 11.55 0.35 7.14
C ASP A 119 11.00 -0.96 7.74
N ASN A 120 9.69 -1.06 7.94
CA ASN A 120 9.03 -2.18 8.62
C ASN A 120 8.21 -3.07 7.65
N PHE A 121 7.32 -3.90 8.18
CA PHE A 121 6.52 -4.88 7.44
C PHE A 121 5.59 -4.31 6.35
N SER A 122 5.40 -2.99 6.31
CA SER A 122 4.49 -2.36 5.35
C SER A 122 5.13 -2.01 4.01
N PHE A 123 6.41 -2.37 3.80
CA PHE A 123 7.12 -2.15 2.54
C PHE A 123 6.32 -2.63 1.33
N THR A 124 5.85 -3.89 1.37
CA THR A 124 5.13 -4.55 0.26
C THR A 124 3.79 -3.88 -0.05
N THR A 125 3.07 -3.44 0.99
CA THR A 125 1.84 -2.64 0.83
C THR A 125 2.14 -1.31 0.13
N THR A 126 3.09 -0.55 0.66
CA THR A 126 3.38 0.81 0.19
C THR A 126 3.88 0.80 -1.24
N ILE A 127 4.78 -0.13 -1.62
CA ILE A 127 5.24 -0.22 -3.01
C ILE A 127 4.11 -0.61 -3.96
N THR A 128 3.17 -1.48 -3.55
CA THR A 128 2.01 -1.82 -4.39
C THR A 128 1.16 -0.59 -4.70
N ILE A 129 0.86 0.20 -3.66
CA ILE A 129 0.05 1.42 -3.81
C ILE A 129 0.80 2.42 -4.68
N ALA A 130 2.08 2.67 -4.40
CA ALA A 130 2.92 3.58 -5.17
C ALA A 130 2.95 3.21 -6.66
N MET A 131 3.16 1.93 -6.99
CA MET A 131 3.19 1.46 -8.38
C MET A 131 1.85 1.72 -9.08
N LEU A 132 0.74 1.32 -8.46
CA LEU A 132 -0.58 1.44 -9.06
C LEU A 132 -1.07 2.90 -9.16
N THR A 133 -0.80 3.75 -8.17
CA THR A 133 -1.18 5.17 -8.24
C THR A 133 -0.40 5.95 -9.29
N ASN A 134 0.81 5.50 -9.62
CA ASN A 134 1.67 6.08 -10.66
C ASN A 134 1.53 5.35 -12.01
N TYR A 135 0.46 4.57 -12.20
CA TYR A 135 0.12 3.90 -13.47
C TYR A 135 1.17 2.90 -14.00
N TYR A 136 2.03 2.36 -13.13
CA TYR A 136 2.93 1.26 -13.49
C TYR A 136 2.13 -0.04 -13.66
N ILE A 137 2.62 -0.92 -14.55
CA ILE A 137 1.97 -2.19 -14.86
C ILE A 137 2.28 -3.19 -13.74
N VAL A 138 1.26 -3.54 -12.96
CA VAL A 138 1.35 -4.54 -11.90
C VAL A 138 0.54 -5.78 -12.26
N ARG A 139 1.23 -6.92 -12.40
CA ARG A 139 0.61 -8.22 -12.66
C ARG A 139 0.55 -9.06 -11.39
N TYR A 140 -0.51 -9.84 -11.23
CA TYR A 140 -0.68 -10.77 -10.12
C TYR A 140 -0.72 -12.19 -10.67
N GLU A 141 0.22 -13.03 -10.21
CA GLU A 141 0.32 -14.44 -10.61
C GLU A 141 -0.11 -15.32 -9.43
N PRO A 142 -1.13 -16.18 -9.56
CA PRO A 142 -1.55 -17.06 -8.49
C PRO A 142 -0.42 -18.00 -8.06
N ILE A 143 -0.12 -18.03 -6.76
CA ILE A 143 0.82 -18.97 -6.15
C ILE A 143 0.18 -19.69 -4.97
N ASP A 144 0.65 -20.90 -4.70
CA ASP A 144 0.36 -21.60 -3.46
C ASP A 144 1.16 -20.99 -2.30
N TYR A 145 0.64 -21.10 -1.08
CA TYR A 145 1.26 -20.54 0.12
C TYR A 145 1.24 -21.56 1.25
N HIS A 146 2.41 -22.09 1.57
CA HIS A 146 2.54 -23.17 2.54
C HIS A 146 2.42 -22.66 3.99
N ALA A 147 1.95 -23.54 4.88
CA ALA A 147 1.86 -23.23 6.29
C ALA A 147 3.26 -22.97 6.87
N ARG A 148 3.43 -21.81 7.49
CA ARG A 148 4.70 -21.44 8.14
C ARG A 148 4.99 -22.35 9.32
N LEU A 149 6.22 -22.87 9.39
CA LEU A 149 6.76 -23.49 10.61
C LEU A 149 7.10 -22.38 11.62
N GLY A 150 6.18 -22.09 12.56
CA GLY A 150 6.40 -21.16 13.67
C GLY A 150 5.20 -20.27 14.04
N LYS A 151 5.24 -19.65 15.23
CA LYS A 151 4.17 -18.76 15.72
C LYS A 151 4.33 -17.35 15.11
N SER A 152 3.24 -16.83 14.52
CA SER A 152 3.18 -15.48 13.96
C SER A 152 3.27 -14.43 15.09
N LYS A 153 4.25 -13.52 15.01
CA LYS A 153 4.45 -12.41 15.97
C LYS A 153 3.51 -11.19 15.74
N ILE A 154 2.53 -11.31 14.84
CA ILE A 154 1.65 -10.20 14.42
C ILE A 154 0.51 -10.01 15.43
N LYS A 155 0.35 -8.79 15.95
CA LYS A 155 -0.72 -8.38 16.85
C LYS A 155 -1.88 -7.80 16.03
N PRO A 156 -3.05 -8.47 15.92
CA PRO A 156 -4.08 -8.13 14.93
C PRO A 156 -4.52 -6.67 14.93
N ILE A 157 -4.88 -6.11 16.08
CA ILE A 157 -5.45 -4.75 16.18
C ILE A 157 -4.37 -3.68 15.95
N ARG A 158 -3.25 -3.76 16.69
CA ARG A 158 -2.16 -2.78 16.60
C ARG A 158 -1.54 -2.73 15.21
N ASP A 159 -1.31 -3.89 14.61
CA ASP A 159 -0.73 -3.94 13.28
C ASP A 159 -1.75 -3.48 12.24
N THR A 160 -3.03 -3.82 12.37
CA THR A 160 -4.09 -3.28 11.49
C THR A 160 -4.13 -1.76 11.51
N LEU A 161 -4.15 -1.12 12.68
CA LEU A 161 -4.17 0.34 12.78
C LEU A 161 -2.93 0.99 12.17
N ARG A 162 -1.75 0.41 12.42
CA ARG A 162 -0.50 0.87 11.80
C ARG A 162 -0.55 0.72 10.29
N PHE A 163 -1.07 -0.40 9.78
CA PHE A 163 -1.25 -0.61 8.34
C PHE A 163 -2.24 0.40 7.76
N LEU A 164 -3.38 0.64 8.42
CA LEU A 164 -4.36 1.63 7.97
C LEU A 164 -3.74 3.03 7.92
N GLN A 165 -3.00 3.42 8.95
CA GLN A 165 -2.26 4.69 8.96
C GLN A 165 -1.28 4.79 7.79
N ILE A 166 -0.61 3.69 7.43
CA ILE A 166 0.32 3.67 6.31
C ILE A 166 -0.42 3.75 4.97
N VAL A 167 -1.51 3.00 4.79
CA VAL A 167 -2.31 3.10 3.56
C VAL A 167 -2.93 4.48 3.43
N LEU A 168 -3.43 5.08 4.52
CA LEU A 168 -3.91 6.47 4.54
C LEU A 168 -2.79 7.44 4.18
N ARG A 169 -1.64 7.36 4.85
CA ARG A 169 -0.48 8.23 4.58
C ARG A 169 0.01 8.12 3.13
N THR A 170 0.12 6.91 2.61
CA THR A 170 0.52 6.65 1.23
C THR A 170 -0.56 7.12 0.25
N GLY A 171 -1.83 6.91 0.56
CA GLY A 171 -2.96 7.39 -0.23
C GLY A 171 -3.06 8.92 -0.24
N THR A 172 -2.83 9.59 0.89
CA THR A 172 -2.79 11.05 0.95
C THR A 172 -1.58 11.61 0.21
N TYR A 173 -0.49 10.86 0.15
CA TYR A 173 0.71 11.26 -0.59
C TYR A 173 0.50 11.17 -2.10
N PHE A 174 -0.03 10.05 -2.61
CA PHE A 174 -0.14 9.79 -4.05
C PHE A 174 -1.50 10.06 -4.69
N ALA A 175 -2.55 10.21 -3.88
CA ALA A 175 -3.91 10.42 -4.35
C ALA A 175 -4.73 11.22 -3.32
N PRO A 176 -4.26 12.42 -2.91
CA PRO A 176 -4.90 13.22 -1.87
C PRO A 176 -6.37 13.50 -2.16
N MET A 177 -6.71 13.86 -3.41
CA MET A 177 -8.10 14.10 -3.82
C MET A 177 -9.01 12.92 -3.51
N ARG A 178 -8.53 11.68 -3.70
CA ARG A 178 -9.35 10.51 -3.44
C ARG A 178 -9.64 10.44 -1.95
N VAL A 179 -8.63 10.61 -1.09
CA VAL A 179 -8.79 10.53 0.38
C VAL A 179 -9.68 11.64 0.94
N PHE A 180 -9.46 12.90 0.56
CA PHE A 180 -10.14 14.04 1.18
C PHE A 180 -11.54 14.32 0.60
N MET A 181 -11.80 14.05 -0.68
CA MET A 181 -13.09 14.39 -1.30
C MET A 181 -14.32 13.70 -0.68
N PRO A 182 -14.31 12.40 -0.31
CA PRO A 182 -15.45 11.80 0.37
C PRO A 182 -15.72 12.44 1.74
N VAL A 183 -14.65 12.82 2.46
CA VAL A 183 -14.77 13.48 3.76
C VAL A 183 -15.34 14.87 3.59
N ALA A 184 -14.82 15.65 2.63
CA ALA A 184 -15.38 16.95 2.28
C ALA A 184 -16.85 16.83 1.82
N GLY A 185 -17.16 15.83 0.99
CA GLY A 185 -18.51 15.54 0.53
C GLY A 185 -19.49 15.22 1.66
N PHE A 186 -19.06 14.49 2.69
CA PHE A 186 -19.86 14.24 3.89
C PHE A 186 -20.23 15.55 4.61
N PHE A 187 -19.26 16.45 4.80
CA PHE A 187 -19.51 17.77 5.38
C PHE A 187 -20.38 18.65 4.49
N PHE A 188 -20.22 18.56 3.16
CA PHE A 188 -21.06 19.28 2.20
C PHE A 188 -22.52 18.82 2.26
N VAL A 189 -22.78 17.51 2.34
CA VAL A 189 -24.14 16.98 2.50
C VAL A 189 -24.74 17.44 3.83
N GLY A 190 -23.96 17.37 4.91
CA GLY A 190 -24.39 17.90 6.21
C GLY A 190 -24.74 19.39 6.14
N PHE A 191 -23.89 20.19 5.49
CA PHE A 191 -24.13 21.61 5.23
C PHE A 191 -25.43 21.83 4.44
N ALA A 192 -25.64 21.09 3.35
CA ALA A 192 -26.83 21.25 2.52
C ALA A 192 -28.12 20.95 3.28
N ILE A 193 -28.13 19.89 4.11
CA ILE A 193 -29.28 19.56 4.96
C ILE A 193 -29.52 20.65 6.00
N ALA A 194 -28.45 21.12 6.66
CA ALA A 194 -28.54 22.18 7.67
C ALA A 194 -29.04 23.50 7.07
N LEU A 195 -28.53 23.88 5.90
CA LEU A 195 -28.93 25.09 5.18
C LEU A 195 -30.42 25.07 4.81
N VAL A 196 -30.92 23.94 4.29
CA VAL A 196 -32.35 23.78 3.98
C VAL A 196 -33.17 23.94 5.26
N ARG A 197 -32.80 23.27 6.35
CA ARG A 197 -33.52 23.42 7.62
C ARG A 197 -33.51 24.86 8.12
N ASP A 198 -32.36 25.53 8.08
CA ASP A 198 -32.19 26.89 8.58
C ASP A 198 -33.06 27.89 7.80
N ILE A 199 -33.14 27.74 6.47
CA ILE A 199 -33.97 28.59 5.61
C ILE A 199 -35.47 28.35 5.86
N PHE A 200 -35.90 27.09 5.96
CA PHE A 200 -37.33 26.75 6.00
C PHE A 200 -37.95 26.69 7.39
N VAL A 201 -37.16 26.41 8.44
CA VAL A 201 -37.65 26.20 9.82
C VAL A 201 -37.23 27.34 10.73
N GLU A 202 -35.92 27.60 10.80
CA GLU A 202 -35.36 28.54 11.78
C GLU A 202 -35.42 29.99 11.30
N GLN A 203 -35.63 30.22 9.99
CA GLN A 203 -35.57 31.52 9.30
C GLN A 203 -34.31 32.34 9.64
N ASN A 204 -33.25 31.65 10.05
CA ASN A 204 -31.98 32.24 10.46
C ASN A 204 -30.85 31.26 10.19
N LEU A 205 -29.67 31.79 9.87
CA LEU A 205 -28.48 30.99 9.63
C LEU A 205 -27.88 30.58 10.99
N THR A 206 -27.87 29.28 11.28
CA THR A 206 -27.32 28.78 12.54
C THR A 206 -25.80 28.62 12.47
N ASP A 207 -25.15 28.70 13.64
CA ASP A 207 -23.71 28.46 13.79
C ASP A 207 -23.29 27.10 13.20
N LYS A 208 -24.18 26.10 13.29
CA LYS A 208 -23.93 24.75 12.76
C LYS A 208 -23.74 24.77 11.25
N THR A 209 -24.59 25.49 10.52
CA THR A 209 -24.50 25.63 9.06
C THR A 209 -23.21 26.32 8.65
N VAL A 210 -22.82 27.39 9.37
CA VAL A 210 -21.55 28.09 9.13
C VAL A 210 -20.35 27.17 9.38
N ILE A 211 -20.33 26.44 10.50
CA ILE A 211 -19.24 25.51 10.84
C ILE A 211 -19.10 24.41 9.77
N LEU A 212 -20.22 23.84 9.31
CA LEU A 212 -20.20 22.80 8.27
C LEU A 212 -19.66 23.33 6.94
N LEU A 213 -20.04 24.55 6.54
CA LEU A 213 -19.54 25.20 5.34
C LEU A 213 -18.03 25.49 5.42
N VAL A 214 -17.57 26.06 6.53
CA VAL A 214 -16.16 26.37 6.75
C VAL A 214 -15.33 25.09 6.75
N THR A 215 -15.82 24.03 7.42
CA THR A 215 -15.13 22.73 7.46
C THR A 215 -15.03 22.11 6.07
N PHE A 216 -16.13 22.10 5.30
CA PHE A 216 -16.12 21.65 3.91
C PHE A 216 -15.09 22.43 3.07
N THR A 217 -15.12 23.76 3.16
CA THR A 217 -14.24 24.63 2.37
C THR A 217 -12.77 24.38 2.71
N GLN A 218 -12.43 24.29 4.00
CA GLN A 218 -11.07 23.98 4.45
C GLN A 218 -10.60 22.61 3.93
N LEU A 219 -11.42 21.57 4.06
CA LEU A 219 -11.08 20.24 3.58
C LEU A 219 -10.90 20.21 2.06
N ALA A 220 -11.75 20.89 1.30
CA ALA A 220 -11.62 21.01 -0.14
C ALA A 220 -10.33 21.75 -0.54
N MET A 221 -10.00 22.84 0.16
CA MET A 221 -8.74 23.57 -0.06
C MET A 221 -7.52 22.70 0.24
N PHE A 222 -7.50 21.97 1.36
CA PHE A 222 -6.42 21.05 1.68
C PHE A 222 -6.27 19.93 0.65
N ALA A 223 -7.38 19.38 0.16
CA ALA A 223 -7.38 18.37 -0.89
C ALA A 223 -6.72 18.89 -2.18
N LEU A 224 -7.12 20.09 -2.62
CA LEU A 224 -6.58 20.74 -3.81
C LEU A 224 -5.09 21.08 -3.66
N LEU A 225 -4.69 21.65 -2.51
CA LEU A 225 -3.29 21.98 -2.25
C LEU A 225 -2.40 20.73 -2.26
N ALA A 226 -2.84 19.66 -1.60
CA ALA A 226 -2.10 18.40 -1.58
C ALA A 226 -1.96 17.80 -2.99
N ASP A 227 -3.02 17.86 -3.81
CA ASP A 227 -3.00 17.39 -5.21
C ASP A 227 -2.07 18.21 -6.10
N MET A 228 -2.06 19.53 -5.92
CA MET A 228 -1.15 20.42 -6.63
C MET A 228 0.31 20.16 -6.27
N ILE A 229 0.61 19.88 -4.99
CA ILE A 229 1.96 19.54 -4.53
C ILE A 229 2.42 18.21 -5.12
N ASP A 230 1.57 17.18 -5.10
CA ASP A 230 1.87 15.87 -5.67
C ASP A 230 2.15 15.97 -7.19
N LYS A 231 1.26 16.62 -7.95
CA LYS A 231 1.43 16.81 -9.40
C LYS A 231 2.66 17.65 -9.76
N ARG A 232 3.09 18.56 -8.88
CA ARG A 232 4.30 19.38 -9.08
C ARG A 232 5.58 18.61 -8.77
N SER A 233 5.55 17.67 -7.82
CA SER A 233 6.71 16.84 -7.47
C SER A 233 6.96 15.69 -8.46
N GLY A 234 6.00 15.39 -9.34
CA GLY A 234 6.10 14.37 -10.39
C GLY A 234 6.67 14.84 -11.73
N ARG A 235 7.21 16.07 -11.82
CA ARG A 235 7.94 16.59 -12.98
C ARG A 235 9.42 16.76 -12.67
#